data_AF-A0A0F9HBU9-F1
#
_entry.id   AF-A0A0F9HBU9-F1
#
_cell.length_a   1.000
_cell.length_b   1.000
_cell.length_c   1.000
_cell.angle_alpha   90.00
_cell.angle_beta   90.00
_cell.angle_gamma   90.00
#
_symmetry.space_group_name_H-M   'P 1'
#
loop_
_entity.id
_entity.type
_entity.pdbx_description
1 polymer ?
#
loop_
_entity_poly.entity_id
_entity_poly.type
_entity_poly.pdbx_seq_one_letter_code
_entity_poly.pdbx_strand_id
1 'polypeptide(L)'
;MNKRYATLSDNGDHIKIVFPYNPIDVTRVKTLPNRRFHGSGLPKHWTCTATAKAIVQLRSWGFALDNDLLTIWAEESEAEYEAKERATNIGTRLPGFKGVLLPHQPAAVAFLEEHQGRALLADEQGLGKTIQALAYLALHPELRPAV
;
A
#
# COMPACT_ATOMS: atom_id res chain seq x y z
N MET A 1 -10.80 -16.52 26.19
CA MET A 1 -10.59 -16.08 24.79
C MET A 1 -10.21 -14.60 24.79
N ASN A 2 -8.92 -14.29 24.58
CA ASN A 2 -8.40 -12.92 24.52
C ASN A 2 -8.77 -12.27 23.20
N LYS A 3 -9.99 -11.74 23.08
CA LYS A 3 -10.45 -11.09 21.85
C LYS A 3 -9.82 -9.69 21.74
N ARG A 4 -9.01 -9.49 20.69
CA ARG A 4 -8.47 -8.19 20.27
C ARG A 4 -9.24 -7.77 19.02
N TYR A 5 -10.02 -6.71 19.13
CA TYR A 5 -10.89 -6.29 18.04
C TYR A 5 -10.99 -4.76 17.97
N ALA A 6 -11.32 -4.28 16.78
CA ALA A 6 -11.56 -2.88 16.52
C ALA A 6 -12.93 -2.74 15.84
N THR A 7 -13.71 -1.75 16.27
CA THR A 7 -15.01 -1.43 15.68
C THR A 7 -15.09 0.03 15.31
N LEU A 8 -15.88 0.36 14.29
CA LEU A 8 -16.20 1.75 13.97
C LEU A 8 -17.17 2.31 15.04
N SER A 9 -17.03 3.59 15.37
CA SER A 9 -17.99 4.30 16.22
C SER A 9 -19.26 4.63 15.43
N ASP A 10 -20.40 4.77 16.11
CA ASP A 10 -21.69 5.09 15.47
C ASP A 10 -21.67 6.36 14.59
N ASN A 11 -20.78 7.31 14.90
CA ASN A 11 -20.60 8.56 14.14
C ASN A 11 -19.59 8.43 12.97
N GLY A 12 -18.95 7.27 12.77
CA GLY A 12 -17.94 7.05 11.73
C GLY A 12 -16.57 7.69 11.95
N ASP A 13 -16.45 8.67 12.87
CA ASP A 13 -15.22 9.47 13.02
C ASP A 13 -14.08 8.75 13.78
N HIS A 14 -14.42 7.73 14.56
CA HIS A 14 -13.49 7.11 15.50
C HIS A 14 -13.51 5.58 15.44
N ILE A 15 -12.33 4.97 15.61
CA ILE A 15 -12.18 3.53 15.75
C ILE A 15 -12.04 3.21 17.23
N LYS A 16 -12.90 2.33 17.73
CA LYS A 16 -12.86 1.79 19.08
C LYS A 16 -12.02 0.53 19.10
N ILE A 17 -10.94 0.52 19.87
CA ILE A 17 -9.95 -0.55 19.93
C ILE A 17 -10.02 -1.21 21.31
N VAL A 18 -10.34 -2.51 21.34
CA VAL A 18 -10.50 -3.28 22.58
C VAL A 18 -9.53 -4.46 22.57
N PHE A 19 -8.73 -4.57 23.63
CA PHE A 19 -7.78 -5.66 23.82
C PHE A 19 -7.48 -5.88 25.31
N PRO A 20 -7.12 -7.10 25.73
CA PRO A 20 -6.57 -7.36 27.06
C PRO A 20 -5.27 -6.57 27.26
N TYR A 21 -4.93 -6.24 28.51
CA TYR A 21 -3.71 -5.51 28.79
C TYR A 21 -2.47 -6.25 28.25
N ASN A 22 -1.81 -5.64 27.27
CA ASN A 22 -0.59 -6.10 26.65
C ASN A 22 0.34 -4.90 26.41
N PRO A 23 1.53 -4.83 27.03
CA PRO A 23 2.46 -3.71 26.87
C PRO A 23 2.84 -3.41 25.40
N ILE A 24 2.91 -4.43 24.56
CA ILE A 24 3.24 -4.29 23.13
C ILE A 24 2.08 -3.60 22.40
N ASP A 25 0.85 -4.07 22.62
CA ASP A 25 -0.33 -3.50 21.98
C ASP A 25 -0.59 -2.07 22.46
N VAL A 26 -0.33 -1.76 23.74
CA VAL A 26 -0.38 -0.38 24.26
C VAL A 26 0.64 0.52 23.54
N THR A 27 1.86 0.04 23.34
CA THR A 27 2.90 0.80 22.64
C THR A 27 2.51 1.06 21.19
N ARG A 28 1.93 0.06 20.50
CA ARG A 28 1.42 0.19 19.13
C ARG A 28 0.25 1.17 19.03
N VAL A 29 -0.77 1.03 19.88
CA VAL A 29 -1.93 1.95 19.88
C VAL A 29 -1.50 3.38 20.19
N LYS A 30 -0.43 3.57 20.97
CA LYS A 30 0.19 4.87 21.20
C LYS A 30 0.87 5.49 19.96
N THR A 31 1.01 4.79 18.83
CA THR A 31 1.49 5.39 17.59
C THR A 31 0.36 5.91 16.68
N LEU A 32 -0.91 5.60 17.00
CA LEU A 32 -2.05 6.00 16.18
C LEU A 32 -2.34 7.51 16.30
N PRO A 33 -2.88 8.16 15.25
CA PRO A 33 -3.24 9.57 15.31
C PRO A 33 -4.42 9.81 16.26
N ASN A 34 -4.39 10.93 17.00
CA ASN A 34 -5.46 11.38 17.91
C ASN A 34 -5.95 10.32 18.92
N ARG A 35 -5.09 9.38 19.34
CA ARG A 35 -5.53 8.33 20.26
C ARG A 35 -5.89 8.84 21.66
N ARG A 36 -6.96 8.30 22.24
CA ARG A 36 -7.36 8.51 23.64
C ARG A 36 -7.69 7.19 24.33
N PHE A 37 -7.39 7.11 25.62
CA PHE A 37 -7.77 5.98 26.46
C PHE A 37 -9.02 6.30 27.26
N HIS A 38 -10.02 5.42 27.18
CA HIS A 38 -11.27 5.52 27.91
C HIS A 38 -11.31 4.42 28.98
N GLY A 39 -10.86 4.79 30.19
CA GLY A 39 -10.77 3.89 31.34
C GLY A 39 -11.93 3.94 32.32
N SER A 40 -12.86 4.90 32.15
CA SER A 40 -14.00 5.14 33.06
C SER A 40 -15.18 4.19 32.83
N GLY A 41 -15.34 3.66 31.62
CA GLY A 41 -16.36 2.68 31.27
C GLY A 41 -15.79 1.27 31.10
N LEU A 42 -16.63 0.26 31.33
CA LEU A 42 -16.35 -1.13 30.96
C LEU A 42 -17.05 -1.46 29.63
N PRO A 43 -16.36 -2.07 28.66
CA PRO A 43 -14.94 -2.43 28.67
C PRO A 43 -14.01 -1.21 28.47
N LYS A 44 -12.83 -1.27 29.11
CA LYS A 44 -11.75 -0.30 28.88
C LYS A 44 -11.31 -0.37 27.43
N HIS A 45 -11.20 0.76 26.76
CA HIS A 45 -10.91 0.79 25.33
C HIS A 45 -10.09 2.02 24.95
N TRP A 46 -9.45 1.93 23.80
CA TRP A 46 -8.81 3.07 23.16
C TRP A 46 -9.68 3.55 22.01
N THR A 47 -9.58 4.83 21.70
CA THR A 47 -10.16 5.45 20.51
C THR A 47 -9.05 6.08 19.69
N CYS A 48 -9.19 6.11 18.37
CA CYS A 48 -8.36 6.91 17.47
C CYS A 48 -9.21 7.44 16.31
N THR A 49 -8.71 8.40 15.52
CA THR A 49 -9.42 8.84 14.31
C THR A 49 -9.52 7.70 13.30
N ALA A 50 -10.69 7.55 12.68
CA ALA A 50 -10.92 6.62 11.57
C ALA A 50 -10.15 7.10 10.34
N THR A 51 -9.00 6.48 10.09
CA THR A 51 -8.14 6.78 8.95
C THR A 51 -7.67 5.47 8.34
N ALA A 52 -7.49 5.43 7.01
CA ALA A 52 -6.91 4.31 6.28
C ALA A 52 -5.72 3.67 6.99
N LYS A 53 -4.78 4.53 7.37
CA LYS A 53 -3.53 4.15 7.99
C LYS A 53 -3.75 3.44 9.33
N ALA A 54 -4.69 3.92 10.13
CA ALA A 54 -5.03 3.27 11.39
C ALA A 54 -5.65 1.88 11.17
N ILE A 55 -6.53 1.73 10.17
CA ILE A 55 -7.18 0.45 9.83
C ILE A 55 -6.14 -0.57 9.37
N VAL A 56 -5.25 -0.17 8.44
CA VAL A 56 -4.13 -1.00 7.95
C VAL A 56 -3.22 -1.43 9.10
N GLN A 57 -2.85 -0.50 9.99
CA GLN A 57 -2.01 -0.79 11.14
C GLN A 57 -2.66 -1.80 12.10
N LEU A 58 -3.93 -1.58 12.47
CA LEU A 58 -4.68 -2.48 13.34
C LEU A 58 -4.77 -3.90 12.77
N ARG A 59 -5.05 -4.03 11.46
CA ARG A 59 -5.04 -5.34 10.78
C ARG A 59 -3.66 -6.00 10.83
N SER A 60 -2.59 -5.24 10.54
CA SER A 60 -1.21 -5.76 10.56
C SER A 60 -0.78 -6.25 11.95
N TRP A 61 -1.35 -5.67 13.00
CA TRP A 61 -1.09 -6.05 14.39
C TRP A 61 -1.95 -7.23 14.87
N GLY A 62 -2.86 -7.73 14.03
CA GLY A 62 -3.70 -8.89 14.32
C GLY A 62 -4.99 -8.57 15.06
N PHE A 63 -5.49 -7.33 14.99
CA PHE A 63 -6.83 -7.00 15.49
C PHE A 63 -7.90 -7.50 14.53
N ALA A 64 -8.96 -8.10 15.07
CA ALA A 64 -10.15 -8.39 14.29
C ALA A 64 -10.92 -7.10 13.99
N LEU A 65 -11.07 -6.76 12.72
CA LEU A 65 -11.86 -5.63 12.27
C LEU A 65 -13.32 -6.04 12.12
N ASP A 66 -14.25 -5.12 12.39
CA ASP A 66 -15.66 -5.30 12.03
C ASP A 66 -15.90 -5.08 10.53
N ASN A 67 -17.11 -5.38 10.07
CA ASN A 67 -17.46 -5.29 8.66
C ASN A 67 -17.35 -3.86 8.12
N ASP A 68 -17.64 -2.85 8.94
CA ASP A 68 -17.58 -1.45 8.51
C ASP A 68 -16.14 -1.02 8.24
N LEU A 69 -15.20 -1.38 9.12
CA LEU A 69 -13.77 -1.14 8.87
C LEU A 69 -13.21 -1.96 7.72
N LEU A 70 -13.72 -3.17 7.50
CA LEU A 70 -13.34 -4.00 6.34
C LEU A 70 -13.82 -3.39 5.02
N THR A 71 -15.04 -2.82 5.00
CA THR A 71 -15.57 -2.11 3.84
C THR A 71 -14.73 -0.87 3.52
N ILE A 72 -14.45 -0.03 4.52
CA ILE A 72 -13.59 1.16 4.33
C ILE A 72 -12.20 0.75 3.82
N TRP A 73 -11.62 -0.31 4.40
CA TRP A 73 -10.33 -0.81 3.94
C TRP A 73 -10.39 -1.33 2.49
N ALA A 74 -11.44 -2.06 2.12
CA ALA A 74 -11.62 -2.56 0.76
C ALA A 74 -11.75 -1.41 -0.23
N GLU A 75 -12.63 -0.44 0.06
CA GLU A 75 -12.85 0.76 -0.77
C GLU A 75 -11.57 1.61 -0.91
N GLU A 76 -10.83 1.83 0.17
CA GLU A 76 -9.56 2.55 0.10
C GLU A 76 -8.48 1.76 -0.63
N SER A 77 -8.44 0.43 -0.48
CA SER A 77 -7.49 -0.42 -1.20
C SER A 77 -7.78 -0.44 -2.70
N GLU A 78 -9.06 -0.44 -3.08
CA GLU A 78 -9.52 -0.39 -4.47
C GLU A 78 -9.30 1.01 -5.04
N ALA A 79 -9.56 2.08 -4.28
CA ALA A 79 -9.25 3.44 -4.66
C ALA A 79 -7.74 3.71 -4.77
N GLU A 80 -6.91 3.11 -3.91
CA GLU A 80 -5.45 3.19 -3.99
C GLU A 80 -4.94 2.40 -5.20
N TYR A 81 -5.53 1.25 -5.50
CA TYR A 81 -5.24 0.49 -6.71
C TYR A 81 -5.62 1.27 -7.97
N GLU A 82 -6.83 1.84 -8.03
CA GLU A 82 -7.33 2.70 -9.10
C GLU A 82 -6.53 4.00 -9.26
N ALA A 83 -6.12 4.63 -8.15
CA ALA A 83 -5.28 5.81 -8.17
C ALA A 83 -3.86 5.46 -8.65
N LYS A 84 -3.32 4.31 -8.22
CA LYS A 84 -2.08 3.76 -8.79
C LYS A 84 -2.27 3.43 -10.26
N GLU A 85 -3.40 2.88 -10.69
CA GLU A 85 -3.71 2.57 -12.08
C GLU A 85 -3.83 3.83 -12.94
N ARG A 86 -4.48 4.89 -12.43
CA ARG A 86 -4.60 6.20 -13.10
C ARG A 86 -3.28 6.96 -13.12
N ALA A 87 -2.53 6.95 -12.03
CA ALA A 87 -1.14 7.39 -12.02
C ALA A 87 -0.31 6.52 -12.97
N THR A 88 -0.72 5.25 -13.17
CA THR A 88 -0.24 4.26 -14.15
C THR A 88 -0.83 4.47 -15.57
N ASN A 89 -1.61 5.53 -15.81
CA ASN A 89 -2.09 5.88 -17.14
C ASN A 89 -1.53 7.22 -17.64
N ILE A 90 -0.73 7.93 -16.84
CA ILE A 90 0.13 9.02 -17.32
C ILE A 90 1.38 8.40 -17.94
N GLY A 91 1.17 7.72 -19.06
CA GLY A 91 2.23 6.93 -19.64
C GLY A 91 3.38 7.79 -20.15
N THR A 92 4.60 7.34 -19.87
CA THR A 92 5.81 8.08 -20.25
C THR A 92 6.21 7.70 -21.67
N ARG A 93 6.34 8.70 -22.56
CA ARG A 93 6.86 8.49 -23.91
C ARG A 93 8.38 8.58 -23.89
N LEU A 94 9.05 7.44 -24.03
CA LEU A 94 10.50 7.41 -24.13
C LEU A 94 10.98 7.70 -25.55
N PRO A 95 12.08 8.46 -25.74
CA PRO A 95 12.70 8.64 -27.05
C PRO A 95 13.03 7.29 -27.70
N GLY A 96 12.70 7.14 -28.99
CA GLY A 96 12.96 5.90 -29.74
C GLY A 96 12.02 4.73 -29.43
N PHE A 97 11.21 4.80 -28.38
CA PHE A 97 10.20 3.79 -28.06
C PHE A 97 8.85 4.18 -28.67
N LYS A 98 8.31 3.35 -29.56
CA LYS A 98 7.04 3.64 -30.26
C LYS A 98 5.80 3.47 -29.38
N GLY A 99 5.94 2.82 -28.22
CA GLY A 99 4.87 2.61 -27.25
C GLY A 99 4.83 3.66 -26.15
N VAL A 100 3.83 3.56 -25.31
CA VAL A 100 3.70 4.33 -24.07
C VAL A 100 3.99 3.38 -22.92
N LEU A 101 4.90 3.77 -22.02
CA LEU A 101 5.17 2.96 -20.83
C LEU A 101 4.06 3.09 -19.81
N LEU A 102 3.68 1.97 -19.20
CA LEU A 102 2.92 1.98 -17.96
C LEU A 102 3.82 2.59 -16.87
N PRO A 103 3.40 3.55 -16.05
CA PRO A 103 4.15 4.30 -15.03
C PRO A 103 4.91 3.53 -13.96
N HIS A 104 4.68 2.23 -13.75
CA HIS A 104 5.64 1.41 -12.99
C HIS A 104 6.88 1.02 -13.82
N GLN A 105 6.77 0.99 -15.14
CA GLN A 105 7.82 0.58 -16.08
C GLN A 105 8.96 1.62 -16.22
N PRO A 106 8.76 2.95 -16.16
CA PRO A 106 9.87 3.92 -16.12
C PRO A 106 10.83 3.69 -14.96
N ALA A 107 10.33 3.31 -13.78
CA ALA A 107 11.17 2.99 -12.64
C ALA A 107 12.06 1.76 -12.90
N ALA A 108 11.50 0.73 -13.56
CA ALA A 108 12.28 -0.44 -13.98
C ALA A 108 13.33 -0.09 -15.04
N VAL A 109 13.02 0.82 -15.98
CA VAL A 109 14.00 1.30 -16.98
C VAL A 109 15.11 2.12 -16.31
N ALA A 110 14.78 3.00 -15.36
CA ALA A 110 15.78 3.75 -14.59
C ALA A 110 16.69 2.81 -13.77
N PHE A 111 16.12 1.75 -13.19
CA PHE A 111 16.91 0.71 -12.51
C PHE A 111 17.87 -0.01 -13.46
N LEU A 112 17.45 -0.33 -14.68
CA LEU A 112 18.33 -0.89 -15.71
C LEU A 112 19.46 0.08 -16.10
N GLU A 113 19.17 1.37 -16.25
CA GLU A 113 20.18 2.42 -16.51
C GLU A 113 21.24 2.47 -15.41
N GLU A 114 20.82 2.52 -14.13
CA GLU A 114 21.73 2.52 -12.98
C GLU A 114 22.65 1.29 -12.94
N HIS A 115 22.18 0.16 -13.47
CA HIS A 115 22.92 -1.10 -13.50
C HIS A 115 23.51 -1.42 -14.89
N GLN A 116 23.50 -0.45 -15.82
CA GLN A 116 24.04 -0.60 -17.18
C GLN A 116 23.51 -1.86 -17.89
N GLY A 117 22.22 -2.14 -17.74
CA GLY A 117 21.52 -3.29 -18.31
C GLY A 117 21.79 -4.63 -17.61
N ARG A 118 22.66 -4.69 -16.60
CA ARG A 118 23.01 -5.92 -15.88
C ARG A 118 22.16 -6.07 -14.61
N ALA A 119 20.87 -6.30 -14.79
CA ALA A 119 19.92 -6.42 -13.67
C ALA A 119 18.89 -7.54 -13.89
N LEU A 120 18.34 -8.06 -12.79
CA LEU A 120 17.24 -9.03 -12.80
C LEU A 120 15.92 -8.30 -12.54
N LEU A 121 15.04 -8.27 -13.54
CA LEU A 121 13.67 -7.75 -13.38
C LEU A 121 12.76 -8.86 -12.82
N ALA A 122 12.59 -8.86 -11.50
CA ALA A 122 11.81 -9.86 -10.77
C ALA A 122 10.37 -9.41 -10.44
N ASP A 123 9.80 -8.50 -11.24
CA ASP A 123 8.41 -8.06 -11.10
C ASP A 123 7.42 -9.22 -11.27
N GLU A 124 6.19 -9.06 -10.78
CA GLU A 124 5.12 -10.04 -10.93
C GLU A 124 4.84 -10.40 -12.42
N GLN A 125 4.38 -11.62 -12.67
CA GLN A 125 4.04 -12.07 -14.02
C GLN A 125 2.89 -11.20 -14.58
N GLY A 126 3.00 -10.78 -15.84
CA GLY A 126 1.99 -9.91 -16.47
C GLY A 126 2.26 -8.40 -16.40
N LEU A 127 3.20 -7.91 -15.58
CA LEU A 127 3.52 -6.46 -15.47
C LEU A 127 4.25 -5.85 -16.68
N GLY A 128 4.56 -6.64 -17.70
CA GLY A 128 5.22 -6.16 -18.92
C GLY A 128 6.75 -6.04 -18.84
N LYS A 129 7.43 -6.99 -18.19
CA LYS A 129 8.91 -7.07 -18.14
C LYS A 129 9.58 -7.00 -19.52
N THR A 130 8.97 -7.62 -20.53
CA THR A 130 9.43 -7.53 -21.92
C THR A 130 9.38 -6.10 -22.45
N ILE A 131 8.33 -5.35 -22.12
CA ILE A 131 8.18 -3.94 -22.50
C ILE A 131 9.25 -3.08 -21.81
N GLN A 132 9.52 -3.33 -20.53
CA GLN A 132 10.60 -2.67 -19.78
C GLN A 132 11.97 -2.90 -20.45
N ALA A 133 12.30 -4.15 -20.82
CA ALA A 133 13.56 -4.47 -21.50
C ALA A 133 13.66 -3.84 -22.91
N LEU A 134 12.58 -3.88 -23.69
CA LEU A 134 12.55 -3.24 -25.01
C LEU A 134 12.67 -1.72 -24.93
N ALA A 135 12.10 -1.11 -23.89
CA ALA A 135 12.22 0.32 -23.65
C ALA A 135 13.67 0.72 -23.31
N TYR A 136 14.37 -0.08 -22.51
CA TYR A 136 15.81 0.11 -22.28
C TYR A 136 16.62 0.00 -23.58
N LEU A 137 16.38 -1.03 -24.41
CA LEU A 137 17.02 -1.15 -25.73
C LEU A 137 16.64 -0.01 -26.70
N ALA A 138 15.48 0.61 -26.54
CA ALA A 138 15.09 1.76 -27.34
C ALA A 138 15.95 2.99 -27.02
N LEU A 139 16.33 3.17 -25.74
CA LEU A 139 17.26 4.21 -25.30
C LEU A 139 18.71 3.92 -25.72
N HIS A 140 19.08 2.64 -25.84
CA HIS A 140 20.42 2.17 -26.19
C HIS A 140 20.48 1.48 -27.57
N PRO A 141 20.38 2.25 -28.69
CA PRO A 141 20.45 1.68 -30.04
C PRO A 141 21.75 0.94 -30.34
N GLU A 142 22.86 1.29 -29.70
CA GLU A 142 24.17 0.64 -29.82
C GLU A 142 24.21 -0.80 -29.29
N LEU A 143 23.28 -1.16 -28.40
CA LEU A 143 23.15 -2.52 -27.87
C LEU A 143 22.30 -3.44 -28.78
N ARG A 144 21.84 -2.92 -29.93
CA ARG A 144 21.07 -3.69 -30.90
C ARG A 144 21.99 -4.22 -32.02
N PRO A 145 21.75 -5.46 -32.51
CA PRO A 145 20.67 -6.37 -32.13
C PRO A 145 20.91 -7.04 -30.77
N ALA A 146 19.84 -7.16 -29.99
CA ALA A 146 19.84 -7.93 -28.74
C ALA A 146 19.26 -9.32 -29.01
N VAL A 147 19.78 -10.34 -28.32
CA VAL A 147 19.44 -11.77 -28.48
C VAL A 147 18.70 -12.30 -27.27
#